data_AF-A0A3A5H475-F1
#
_entry.id   AF-A0A3A5H475-F1
#
_cell.length_a   1.000
_cell.length_b   1.000
_cell.length_c   1.000
_cell.angle_alpha   90.00
_cell.angle_beta   90.00
_cell.angle_gamma   90.00
#
_symmetry.space_group_name_H-M   'P 1'
#
loop_
_entity.id
_entity.type
_entity.pdbx_description
1 polymer ?
#
loop_
_entity_poly.entity_id
_entity_poly.type
_entity_poly.pdbx_seq_one_letter_code
_entity_poly.pdbx_strand_id
1 'polypeptide(L)'
;MARTDVLVEAAWLEAHLDEAGLVVIEVDEDTAAHGIAHIPGAIQLDWRRDLQHPQRRDVIDRAGFEALLSAKGVSNDDTVVLYGGDNNWFAAYAYWYFKIYGHRDVRLLDGGRKKWELDRRPLEGAPVTRPTTSYVAQEADLSIRAFRDDVINAIGTTPILDVRSPAEFSGEILAPAHFPQEQPQVRGHVPTAVNVPWAKSAADDGTFRPDAELRELYAEVLSPAAPGSDEVIAYCRIGERSAHTWFVLRELLGVPNVRNYDGSWVEYGSLIGAPVEV
;
A
#
# COMPACT_ATOMS: atom_id res chain seq x y z
N MET A 1 -8.08 8.79 -14.65
CA MET A 1 -7.81 9.64 -13.48
C MET A 1 -6.52 10.38 -13.75
N ALA A 2 -6.42 11.64 -13.31
CA ALA A 2 -5.16 12.37 -13.37
C ALA A 2 -4.30 12.02 -12.15
N ARG A 3 -2.97 12.05 -12.28
CA ARG A 3 -2.03 11.80 -11.17
C ARG A 3 -2.32 12.67 -9.95
N THR A 4 -2.77 13.90 -10.18
CA THR A 4 -3.15 14.88 -9.15
C THR A 4 -4.40 14.52 -8.36
N ASP A 5 -5.23 13.60 -8.87
CA ASP A 5 -6.45 13.15 -8.16
C ASP A 5 -6.10 12.24 -6.97
N VAL A 6 -4.93 11.60 -7.01
CA VAL A 6 -4.51 10.54 -6.06
C VAL A 6 -3.16 10.83 -5.40
N LEU A 7 -2.46 11.88 -5.84
CA LEU A 7 -1.11 12.22 -5.41
C LEU A 7 -0.99 13.74 -5.26
N VAL A 8 -0.40 14.21 -4.15
CA VAL A 8 -0.15 15.63 -3.89
C VAL A 8 1.32 15.90 -3.64
N GLU A 9 1.82 17.03 -4.12
CA GLU A 9 3.20 17.45 -3.86
C GLU A 9 3.35 18.03 -2.44
N ALA A 10 4.57 17.94 -1.88
CA ALA A 10 4.85 18.50 -0.57
C ALA A 10 4.60 20.02 -0.47
N ALA A 11 4.88 20.76 -1.54
CA ALA A 11 4.57 22.19 -1.60
C ALA A 11 3.06 22.47 -1.60
N TRP A 12 2.26 21.61 -2.24
CA TRP A 12 0.81 21.71 -2.18
C TRP A 12 0.34 21.46 -0.75
N LEU A 13 0.76 20.36 -0.13
CA LEU A 13 0.31 20.02 1.22
C LEU A 13 0.65 21.12 2.23
N GLU A 14 1.89 21.63 2.23
CA GLU A 14 2.31 22.72 3.13
C GLU A 14 1.43 23.97 3.01
N ALA A 15 0.97 24.30 1.80
CA ALA A 15 0.10 25.45 1.56
C ALA A 15 -1.36 25.23 2.00
N HIS A 16 -1.78 23.98 2.24
CA HIS A 16 -3.17 23.63 2.53
C HIS A 16 -3.36 23.02 3.93
N LEU A 17 -2.32 22.94 4.78
CA LEU A 17 -2.38 22.29 6.12
C LEU A 17 -3.51 22.82 7.02
N ASP A 18 -3.87 24.09 6.88
CA ASP A 18 -4.90 24.75 7.69
C ASP A 18 -6.32 24.70 7.05
N GLU A 19 -6.48 24.03 5.91
CA GLU A 19 -7.76 23.96 5.22
C GLU A 19 -8.77 23.07 5.94
N ALA A 20 -9.98 23.59 6.14
CA ALA A 20 -11.07 22.82 6.70
C ALA A 20 -11.45 21.66 5.76
N GLY A 21 -11.56 20.46 6.31
CA GLY A 21 -11.87 19.25 5.55
C GLY A 21 -10.63 18.53 5.00
N LEU A 22 -9.41 19.04 5.20
CA LEU A 22 -8.18 18.29 4.94
C LEU A 22 -7.74 17.54 6.22
N VAL A 23 -7.41 16.26 6.08
CA VAL A 23 -6.84 15.46 7.18
C VAL A 23 -5.56 14.79 6.73
N VAL A 24 -4.46 15.14 7.39
CA VAL A 24 -3.16 14.52 7.16
C VAL A 24 -2.97 13.35 8.12
N ILE A 25 -2.59 12.20 7.58
CA ILE A 25 -2.46 10.95 8.33
C ILE A 25 -1.10 10.31 8.08
N GLU A 26 -0.30 10.16 9.13
CA GLU A 26 0.95 9.39 9.10
C GLU A 26 0.68 7.90 9.32
N VAL A 27 1.23 7.06 8.44
CA VAL A 27 1.23 5.61 8.57
C VAL A 27 2.61 5.07 8.22
N ASP A 28 3.29 4.49 9.21
CA ASP A 28 4.70 4.12 9.13
C ASP A 28 4.96 2.74 9.74
N GLU A 29 6.00 2.05 9.28
CA GLU A 29 6.46 0.79 9.88
C GLU A 29 6.89 1.01 11.33
N ASP A 30 7.68 2.08 11.54
CA ASP A 30 8.06 2.56 12.86
C ASP A 30 6.97 3.47 13.41
N THR A 31 6.05 2.86 14.13
CA THR A 31 4.93 3.54 14.78
C THR A 31 5.38 4.52 15.87
N ALA A 32 6.66 4.55 16.26
CA ALA A 32 7.17 5.56 17.20
C ALA A 32 7.54 6.89 16.50
N ALA A 33 7.78 6.89 15.19
CA ALA A 33 8.30 8.06 14.45
C ALA A 33 7.39 9.29 14.59
N HIS A 34 6.07 9.10 14.46
CA HIS A 34 5.07 10.17 14.62
C HIS A 34 5.16 10.86 15.98
N GLY A 35 5.33 10.10 17.07
CA GLY A 35 5.41 10.64 18.42
C GLY A 35 6.66 11.49 18.70
N ILE A 36 7.69 11.38 17.85
CA ILE A 36 8.90 12.21 17.90
C ILE A 36 8.68 13.51 17.16
N ALA A 37 8.23 13.42 15.91
CA ALA A 37 7.92 14.54 15.05
C ALA A 37 7.02 14.10 13.88
N HIS A 38 6.11 14.95 13.42
CA HIS A 38 5.20 14.69 12.32
C HIS A 38 4.85 16.00 11.58
N ILE A 39 4.23 15.90 10.40
CA ILE A 39 3.72 17.06 9.66
C ILE A 39 2.70 17.79 10.53
N PRO A 40 2.71 19.15 10.60
CA PRO A 40 1.79 19.88 11.46
C PRO A 40 0.33 19.48 11.29
N GLY A 41 -0.37 19.21 12.39
CA GLY A 41 -1.76 18.77 12.41
C GLY A 41 -1.99 17.32 11.97
N ALA A 42 -0.95 16.55 11.65
CA ALA A 42 -1.10 15.16 11.23
C ALA A 42 -1.46 14.24 12.41
N ILE A 43 -2.46 13.39 12.19
CA ILE A 43 -2.78 12.28 13.09
C ILE A 43 -2.02 11.02 12.67
N GLN A 44 -2.01 9.99 13.52
CA GLN A 44 -1.38 8.71 13.23
C GLN A 44 -2.41 7.58 13.09
N LEU A 45 -2.18 6.66 12.17
CA LEU A 45 -2.72 5.30 12.22
C LEU A 45 -1.60 4.31 12.48
N ASP A 46 -1.71 3.51 13.55
CA ASP A 46 -0.78 2.44 13.85
C ASP A 46 -1.15 1.21 13.00
N TRP A 47 -0.31 0.83 12.04
CA TRP A 47 -0.68 -0.26 11.11
C TRP A 47 -0.89 -1.61 11.81
N ARG A 48 -0.24 -1.85 12.96
CA ARG A 48 -0.33 -3.11 13.71
C ARG A 48 -1.57 -3.14 14.59
N ARG A 49 -1.83 -2.04 15.30
CA ARG A 49 -2.94 -1.96 16.28
C ARG A 49 -4.25 -1.53 15.64
N ASP A 50 -4.19 -0.55 14.75
CA ASP A 50 -5.37 0.14 14.24
C ASP A 50 -5.87 -0.53 12.96
N LEU A 51 -5.00 -1.07 12.10
CA LEU A 51 -5.38 -1.59 10.77
C LEU A 51 -5.46 -3.12 10.67
N GLN A 52 -4.99 -3.89 11.66
CA GLN A 52 -5.12 -5.35 11.66
C GLN A 52 -6.34 -5.82 12.45
N HIS A 53 -7.01 -6.87 11.97
CA HIS A 53 -8.04 -7.52 12.76
C HIS A 53 -7.43 -8.13 14.04
N PRO A 54 -8.01 -7.93 15.23
CA PRO A 54 -7.36 -8.27 16.50
C PRO A 54 -7.17 -9.77 16.75
N GLN A 55 -7.93 -10.63 16.05
CA GLN A 55 -7.92 -12.09 16.24
C GLN A 55 -7.63 -12.90 14.97
N ARG A 56 -7.80 -12.30 13.80
CA ARG A 56 -7.72 -12.97 12.50
C ARG A 56 -6.55 -12.33 11.77
N ARG A 57 -5.84 -13.11 10.97
CA ARG A 57 -4.87 -12.54 10.05
C ARG A 57 -5.63 -11.97 8.86
N ASP A 58 -6.14 -10.77 9.06
CA ASP A 58 -7.01 -10.09 8.11
C ASP A 58 -6.93 -8.58 8.35
N VAL A 59 -7.37 -7.81 7.37
CA VAL A 59 -7.64 -6.39 7.52
C VAL A 59 -8.74 -6.18 8.56
N ILE A 60 -8.77 -5.04 9.27
CA ILE A 60 -9.94 -4.68 10.07
C ILE A 60 -11.21 -4.70 9.22
N ASP A 61 -12.33 -5.13 9.81
CA ASP A 61 -13.61 -5.17 9.12
C ASP A 61 -14.23 -3.77 8.98
N ARG A 62 -15.35 -3.69 8.26
CA ARG A 62 -16.09 -2.45 8.00
C ARG A 62 -16.40 -1.69 9.30
N ALA A 63 -16.91 -2.38 10.32
CA ALA A 63 -17.27 -1.76 11.59
C ALA A 63 -16.03 -1.26 12.36
N GLY A 64 -14.92 -2.01 12.30
CA GLY A 64 -13.64 -1.58 12.83
C GLY A 64 -13.11 -0.33 12.14
N PHE A 65 -13.23 -0.23 10.82
CA PHE A 65 -12.79 0.95 10.04
C PHE A 65 -13.67 2.17 10.34
N GLU A 66 -14.99 2.00 10.42
CA GLU A 66 -15.94 3.05 10.85
C GLU A 66 -15.60 3.58 12.24
N ALA A 67 -15.38 2.69 13.21
CA ALA A 67 -15.03 3.06 14.58
C ALA A 67 -13.66 3.78 14.65
N LEU A 68 -12.67 3.27 13.92
CA LEU A 68 -11.33 3.86 13.86
C LEU A 68 -11.37 5.29 13.33
N LEU A 69 -11.96 5.51 12.14
CA LEU A 69 -11.99 6.84 11.52
C LEU A 69 -12.85 7.82 12.29
N SER A 70 -13.96 7.36 12.88
CA SER A 70 -14.79 8.17 13.79
C SER A 70 -13.98 8.64 15.00
N ALA A 71 -13.22 7.75 15.62
CA ALA A 71 -12.38 8.07 16.78
C ALA A 71 -11.21 9.01 16.43
N LYS A 72 -10.70 8.91 15.19
CA LYS A 72 -9.61 9.75 14.67
C LYS A 72 -10.11 11.10 14.13
N GLY A 73 -11.41 11.35 14.14
CA GLY A 73 -12.01 12.60 13.69
C GLY A 73 -11.92 12.82 12.17
N VAL A 74 -12.08 11.73 11.41
CA VAL A 74 -12.14 11.73 9.94
C VAL A 74 -13.61 11.58 9.51
N SER A 75 -14.08 12.45 8.64
CA SER A 75 -15.42 12.42 8.06
C SER A 75 -15.39 11.82 6.64
N ASN A 76 -16.54 11.36 6.14
CA ASN A 76 -16.65 10.83 4.77
C ASN A 76 -16.37 11.86 3.66
N ASP A 77 -16.54 13.16 3.97
CA ASP A 77 -16.33 14.27 3.03
C ASP A 77 -14.94 14.90 3.15
N ASP A 78 -14.11 14.46 4.10
CA ASP A 78 -12.75 14.96 4.23
C ASP A 78 -11.90 14.51 3.04
N THR A 79 -10.97 15.37 2.61
CA THR A 79 -9.82 14.98 1.80
C THR A 79 -8.76 14.40 2.73
N VAL A 80 -8.40 13.14 2.54
CA VAL A 80 -7.38 12.47 3.35
C VAL A 80 -6.05 12.42 2.59
N VAL A 81 -4.99 12.96 3.19
CA VAL A 81 -3.62 12.87 2.66
C VAL A 81 -2.80 11.94 3.55
N LEU A 82 -2.40 10.81 2.99
CA LEU A 82 -1.59 9.79 3.65
C LEU A 82 -0.11 10.00 3.34
N TYR A 83 0.74 9.83 4.34
CA TYR A 83 2.20 9.83 4.17
C TYR A 83 2.88 8.91 5.17
N GLY A 84 4.12 8.52 4.87
CA GLY A 84 4.95 7.75 5.79
C GLY A 84 6.41 7.68 5.32
N GLY A 85 7.24 6.99 6.09
CA GLY A 85 8.61 6.64 5.76
C GLY A 85 8.72 5.66 4.59
N ASP A 86 9.97 5.31 4.27
CA ASP A 86 10.34 4.28 3.28
C ASP A 86 9.55 4.34 1.97
N ASN A 87 9.52 5.52 1.36
CA ASN A 87 8.83 5.79 0.10
C ASN A 87 7.32 5.44 0.16
N ASN A 88 6.65 5.78 1.28
CA ASN A 88 5.22 5.62 1.49
C ASN A 88 4.69 4.18 1.52
N TRP A 89 5.50 3.15 1.74
CA TRP A 89 5.00 1.77 1.65
C TRP A 89 3.79 1.47 2.57
N PHE A 90 3.81 1.80 3.86
CA PHE A 90 2.66 1.65 4.77
C PHE A 90 1.57 2.70 4.53
N ALA A 91 1.90 3.89 4.03
CA ALA A 91 0.91 4.88 3.62
C ALA A 91 0.11 4.40 2.40
N ALA A 92 0.74 3.74 1.43
CA ALA A 92 0.08 3.11 0.29
C ALA A 92 -0.76 1.90 0.71
N TYR A 93 -0.31 1.15 1.73
CA TYR A 93 -1.13 0.11 2.35
C TYR A 93 -2.40 0.71 2.97
N ALA A 94 -2.29 1.78 3.77
CA ALA A 94 -3.45 2.48 4.28
C ALA A 94 -4.34 3.03 3.15
N TYR A 95 -3.76 3.60 2.09
CA TYR A 95 -4.53 4.07 0.93
C TYR A 95 -5.41 2.94 0.38
N TRP A 96 -4.86 1.74 0.24
CA TRP A 96 -5.62 0.57 -0.20
C TRP A 96 -6.80 0.23 0.74
N TYR A 97 -6.67 0.36 2.06
CA TYR A 97 -7.81 0.21 3.01
C TYR A 97 -8.90 1.25 2.76
N PHE A 98 -8.51 2.52 2.59
CA PHE A 98 -9.45 3.59 2.30
C PHE A 98 -10.22 3.31 0.99
N LYS A 99 -9.56 2.72 -0.01
CA LYS A 99 -10.23 2.30 -1.26
C LYS A 99 -11.12 1.07 -1.08
N ILE A 100 -10.73 0.07 -0.28
CA ILE A 100 -11.59 -1.09 0.06
C ILE A 100 -12.92 -0.59 0.63
N TYR A 101 -12.86 0.38 1.54
CA TYR A 101 -14.03 0.90 2.25
C TYR A 101 -14.67 2.13 1.60
N GLY A 102 -14.30 2.43 0.36
CA GLY A 102 -14.98 3.41 -0.48
C GLY A 102 -14.83 4.86 -0.06
N HIS A 103 -13.73 5.23 0.61
CA HIS A 103 -13.41 6.64 0.84
C HIS A 103 -13.13 7.33 -0.50
N ARG A 104 -13.77 8.48 -0.73
CA ARG A 104 -13.79 9.11 -2.06
C ARG A 104 -12.49 9.83 -2.38
N ASP A 105 -12.08 10.75 -1.50
CA ASP A 105 -10.93 11.63 -1.72
C ASP A 105 -9.81 11.28 -0.75
N VAL A 106 -9.01 10.30 -1.16
CA VAL A 106 -7.79 9.89 -0.46
C VAL A 106 -6.63 10.04 -1.43
N ARG A 107 -5.50 10.56 -0.95
CA ARG A 107 -4.31 10.87 -1.74
C ARG A 107 -3.06 10.46 -0.98
N LEU A 108 -1.97 10.19 -1.70
CA LEU A 108 -0.63 10.07 -1.12
C LEU A 108 0.14 11.38 -1.25
N LEU A 109 0.93 11.72 -0.23
CA LEU A 109 1.94 12.76 -0.32
C LEU A 109 3.14 12.22 -1.12
N ASP A 110 3.42 12.75 -2.31
CA ASP A 110 4.52 12.27 -3.15
C ASP A 110 5.86 12.40 -2.43
N GLY A 111 6.57 11.29 -2.30
CA GLY A 111 7.82 11.19 -1.55
C GLY A 111 7.70 11.07 -0.03
N GLY A 112 6.50 11.22 0.51
CA GLY A 112 6.18 10.92 1.90
C GLY A 112 7.00 11.72 2.91
N ARG A 113 7.28 11.09 4.05
CA ARG A 113 8.09 11.70 5.13
C ARG A 113 9.50 12.03 4.65
N LYS A 114 10.11 11.13 3.88
CA LYS A 114 11.48 11.28 3.36
C LYS A 114 11.63 12.57 2.55
N LYS A 115 10.74 12.81 1.58
CA LYS A 115 10.78 14.03 0.75
C LYS A 115 10.48 15.29 1.56
N TRP A 116 9.54 15.22 2.50
CA TRP A 116 9.22 16.33 3.40
C TRP A 116 10.46 16.77 4.22
N GLU A 117 11.17 15.81 4.80
CA GLU A 117 12.40 16.05 5.56
C GLU A 117 13.58 16.52 4.67
N LEU A 118 13.73 15.94 3.48
CA LEU A 118 14.75 16.37 2.49
C LEU A 118 14.54 17.82 2.06
N ASP A 119 13.29 18.23 1.90
CA ASP A 119 12.90 19.62 1.59
C ASP A 119 13.04 20.55 2.81
N ARG A 120 13.38 20.02 3.99
CA ARG A 120 13.49 20.75 5.27
C ARG A 120 12.21 21.48 5.65
N ARG A 121 11.06 20.88 5.36
CA ARG A 121 9.75 21.43 5.72
C ARG A 121 9.48 21.26 7.22
N PRO A 122 8.60 22.10 7.80
CA PRO A 122 8.34 22.07 9.24
C PRO A 122 7.78 20.72 9.72
N LEU A 123 8.22 20.32 10.91
CA LEU A 123 7.65 19.21 11.67
C LEU A 123 7.35 19.68 13.09
N GLU A 124 6.37 19.06 13.74
CA GLU A 124 6.04 19.30 15.15
C GLU A 124 5.99 17.99 15.95
N GLY A 125 6.23 18.06 17.25
CA GLY A 125 6.13 16.90 18.16
C GLY A 125 4.95 16.97 19.13
N ALA A 126 4.05 17.94 18.95
CA ALA A 126 2.91 18.10 19.83
C ALA A 126 1.83 17.04 19.52
N PRO A 127 1.20 16.41 20.52
CA PRO A 127 0.10 15.48 20.25
C PRO A 127 -1.07 16.18 19.54
N VAL A 128 -1.52 15.61 18.42
CA VAL A 128 -2.70 16.08 17.69
C VAL A 128 -3.93 15.28 18.13
N THR A 129 -5.00 15.98 18.50
CA THR A 129 -6.31 15.37 18.77
C THR A 129 -7.39 16.09 17.98
N ARG A 130 -8.25 15.33 17.32
CA ARG A 130 -9.40 15.84 16.56
C ARG A 130 -10.71 15.45 17.26
N PRO A 131 -11.77 16.27 17.20
CA PRO A 131 -13.09 15.86 17.66
C PRO A 131 -13.56 14.59 16.94
N THR A 132 -14.22 13.69 17.67
CA THR A 132 -14.78 12.48 17.08
C THR A 132 -15.85 12.82 16.03
N THR A 133 -15.87 12.07 14.95
CA THR A 133 -16.82 12.20 13.83
C THR A 133 -17.76 10.99 13.78
N SER A 134 -18.61 10.91 12.74
CA SER A 134 -19.43 9.74 12.42
C SER A 134 -19.09 9.27 11.01
N TYR A 135 -18.10 8.39 10.90
CA TYR A 135 -17.67 7.82 9.62
C TYR A 135 -18.50 6.59 9.26
N VAL A 136 -18.97 6.52 8.01
CA VAL A 136 -19.72 5.38 7.46
C VAL A 136 -18.97 4.78 6.28
N ALA A 137 -18.49 3.56 6.40
CA ALA A 137 -17.77 2.86 5.35
C ALA A 137 -18.74 2.21 4.36
N GLN A 138 -18.26 1.97 3.14
CA GLN A 138 -18.96 1.10 2.20
C GLN A 138 -18.68 -0.38 2.54
N GLU A 139 -19.43 -1.29 1.90
CA GLU A 139 -19.03 -2.70 1.87
C GLU A 139 -17.65 -2.85 1.23
N ALA A 140 -16.87 -3.83 1.70
CA ALA A 140 -15.53 -4.05 1.20
C ALA A 140 -15.53 -4.34 -0.31
N ASP A 141 -14.83 -3.51 -1.08
CA ASP A 141 -14.59 -3.75 -2.50
C ASP A 141 -13.56 -4.88 -2.69
N LEU A 142 -14.06 -6.09 -2.94
CA LEU A 142 -13.22 -7.25 -3.20
C LEU A 142 -12.63 -7.26 -4.62
N SER A 143 -13.00 -6.34 -5.51
CA SER A 143 -12.43 -6.27 -6.87
C SER A 143 -10.96 -5.84 -6.88
N ILE A 144 -10.45 -5.30 -5.77
CA ILE A 144 -9.06 -4.86 -5.59
C ILE A 144 -8.26 -5.75 -4.64
N ARG A 145 -8.84 -6.86 -4.19
CA ARG A 145 -8.23 -7.82 -3.26
C ARG A 145 -8.27 -9.22 -3.87
N ALA A 146 -7.13 -9.89 -3.89
CA ALA A 146 -7.04 -11.29 -4.29
C ALA A 146 -6.83 -12.17 -3.06
N PHE A 147 -7.40 -13.37 -3.07
CA PHE A 147 -7.18 -14.39 -2.05
C PHE A 147 -6.33 -15.53 -2.62
N ARG A 148 -5.84 -16.43 -1.75
CA ARG A 148 -4.98 -17.55 -2.16
C ARG A 148 -5.53 -18.38 -3.33
N ASP A 149 -6.84 -18.61 -3.38
CA ASP A 149 -7.47 -19.44 -4.40
C ASP A 149 -7.55 -18.68 -5.74
N ASP A 150 -7.70 -17.35 -5.72
CA ASP A 150 -7.56 -16.50 -6.92
C ASP A 150 -6.15 -16.62 -7.51
N VAL A 151 -5.13 -16.55 -6.65
CA VAL A 151 -3.71 -16.61 -7.04
C VAL A 151 -3.37 -17.95 -7.66
N ILE A 152 -3.83 -19.06 -7.07
CA ILE A 152 -3.59 -20.40 -7.61
C ILE A 152 -4.24 -20.56 -8.99
N ASN A 153 -5.48 -20.05 -9.16
CA ASN A 153 -6.19 -20.13 -10.43
C ASN A 153 -5.61 -19.19 -11.51
N ALA A 154 -4.91 -18.13 -11.10
CA ALA A 154 -4.26 -17.15 -11.97
C ALA A 154 -2.97 -17.67 -12.63
N ILE A 155 -2.37 -18.76 -12.14
CA ILE A 155 -1.11 -19.30 -12.65
C ILE A 155 -1.23 -19.63 -14.15
N GLY A 156 -0.34 -19.03 -14.95
CA GLY A 156 -0.30 -19.19 -16.40
C GLY A 156 -1.45 -18.54 -17.18
N THR A 157 -2.39 -17.84 -16.51
CA THR A 157 -3.55 -17.20 -17.16
C THR A 157 -3.63 -15.69 -16.91
N THR A 158 -3.08 -15.22 -15.79
CA THR A 158 -3.09 -13.82 -15.38
C THR A 158 -1.67 -13.40 -14.98
N PRO A 159 -1.20 -12.20 -15.37
CA PRO A 159 0.05 -11.65 -14.87
C PRO A 159 0.08 -11.60 -13.33
N ILE A 160 1.04 -12.30 -12.74
CA ILE A 160 1.32 -12.29 -11.30
C ILE A 160 2.63 -11.57 -11.07
N LEU A 161 2.63 -10.60 -10.17
CA LEU A 161 3.75 -9.71 -9.93
C LEU A 161 4.30 -9.90 -8.52
N ASP A 162 5.52 -10.45 -8.43
CA ASP A 162 6.27 -10.54 -7.19
C ASP A 162 7.12 -9.29 -7.00
N VAL A 163 6.85 -8.53 -5.94
CA VAL A 163 7.55 -7.27 -5.66
C VAL A 163 8.67 -7.41 -4.61
N ARG A 164 9.00 -8.63 -4.19
CA ARG A 164 10.11 -8.92 -3.28
C ARG A 164 11.46 -8.76 -3.96
N SER A 165 12.54 -8.91 -3.19
CA SER A 165 13.90 -8.86 -3.74
C SER A 165 14.17 -10.03 -4.70
N PRO A 166 15.10 -9.89 -5.67
CA PRO A 166 15.47 -10.98 -6.57
C PRO A 166 15.93 -12.24 -5.85
N ALA A 167 16.59 -12.11 -4.70
CA ALA A 167 17.06 -13.25 -3.90
C ALA A 167 15.92 -13.99 -3.19
N GLU A 168 14.84 -13.30 -2.81
CA GLU A 168 13.62 -13.96 -2.30
C GLU A 168 12.87 -14.66 -3.44
N PHE A 169 12.78 -14.00 -4.60
CA PHE A 169 12.11 -14.52 -5.79
C PHE A 169 12.77 -15.81 -6.30
N SER A 170 14.09 -15.82 -6.49
CA SER A 170 14.85 -17.00 -6.94
C SER A 170 14.99 -18.11 -5.89
N GLY A 171 14.42 -17.92 -4.70
CA GLY A 171 14.57 -18.84 -3.57
C GLY A 171 16.00 -18.95 -2.99
N GLU A 172 16.91 -18.04 -3.35
CA GLU A 172 18.25 -17.95 -2.74
C GLU A 172 18.14 -17.70 -1.22
N ILE A 173 17.17 -16.89 -0.80
CA ILE A 173 16.83 -16.67 0.61
C ILE A 173 15.34 -16.95 0.87
N LEU A 174 15.00 -17.29 2.12
CA LEU A 174 13.63 -17.56 2.53
C LEU A 174 12.83 -16.26 2.72
N ALA A 175 13.38 -15.38 3.54
CA ALA A 175 12.97 -14.01 3.77
C ALA A 175 14.11 -13.30 4.51
N PRO A 176 14.14 -11.95 4.57
CA PRO A 176 15.17 -11.23 5.32
C PRO A 176 15.17 -11.60 6.81
N ALA A 177 16.36 -11.78 7.38
CA ALA A 177 16.53 -12.30 8.75
C ALA A 177 15.95 -11.39 9.85
N HIS A 178 15.82 -10.08 9.59
CA HIS A 178 15.31 -9.11 10.55
C HIS A 178 13.77 -9.05 10.64
N PHE A 179 13.05 -9.83 9.81
CA PHE A 179 11.59 -9.92 9.82
C PHE A 179 11.11 -11.34 10.19
N PRO A 180 11.17 -11.74 11.48
CA PRO A 180 10.84 -13.10 11.90
C PRO A 180 9.36 -13.45 11.75
N GLN A 181 8.46 -12.45 11.73
CA GLN A 181 7.02 -12.65 11.54
C GLN A 181 6.62 -12.80 10.07
N GLU A 182 7.55 -12.58 9.14
CA GLU A 182 7.32 -12.63 7.69
C GLU A 182 7.96 -13.85 7.03
N GLN A 183 8.12 -14.95 7.77
CA GLN A 183 8.78 -16.17 7.29
C GLN A 183 7.75 -17.14 6.69
N PRO A 184 7.89 -17.54 5.41
CA PRO A 184 7.14 -18.66 4.82
C PRO A 184 7.72 -20.01 5.27
N GLN A 185 7.05 -21.13 4.94
CA GLN A 185 7.60 -22.47 5.14
C GLN A 185 8.54 -22.91 3.99
N VAL A 186 8.40 -22.34 2.80
CA VAL A 186 9.23 -22.65 1.62
C VAL A 186 9.76 -21.39 0.91
N ARG A 187 10.83 -21.57 0.14
CA ARG A 187 11.46 -20.53 -0.71
C ARG A 187 10.91 -20.59 -2.13
N GLY A 188 11.18 -19.56 -2.92
CA GLY A 188 10.77 -19.47 -4.33
C GLY A 188 9.69 -18.42 -4.53
N HIS A 189 8.91 -18.56 -5.61
CA HIS A 189 7.84 -17.66 -6.01
C HIS A 189 6.64 -18.44 -6.58
N VAL A 190 5.51 -17.75 -6.75
CA VAL A 190 4.33 -18.29 -7.44
C VAL A 190 4.71 -18.58 -8.89
N PRO A 191 4.47 -19.78 -9.44
CA PRO A 191 4.83 -20.09 -10.83
C PRO A 191 4.27 -19.06 -11.81
N THR A 192 5.01 -18.78 -12.88
CA THR A 192 4.69 -17.75 -13.90
C THR A 192 4.73 -16.30 -13.42
N ALA A 193 5.07 -16.04 -12.15
CA ALA A 193 5.21 -14.67 -11.66
C ALA A 193 6.44 -13.96 -12.24
N VAL A 194 6.30 -12.67 -12.51
CA VAL A 194 7.40 -11.78 -12.91
C VAL A 194 7.91 -11.02 -11.69
N ASN A 195 9.23 -10.87 -11.56
CA ASN A 195 9.83 -10.12 -10.46
C ASN A 195 10.09 -8.65 -10.82
N VAL A 196 9.37 -7.74 -10.17
CA VAL A 196 9.64 -6.31 -10.24
C VAL A 196 9.70 -5.75 -8.81
N PRO A 197 10.90 -5.65 -8.20
CA PRO A 197 11.05 -5.16 -6.84
C PRO A 197 10.42 -3.78 -6.64
N TRP A 198 9.55 -3.63 -5.64
CA TRP A 198 8.69 -2.44 -5.44
C TRP A 198 9.48 -1.12 -5.44
N ALA A 199 10.66 -1.11 -4.83
CA ALA A 199 11.51 0.07 -4.67
C ALA A 199 11.98 0.66 -6.01
N LYS A 200 11.96 -0.11 -7.11
CA LYS A 200 12.30 0.40 -8.44
C LYS A 200 11.30 1.46 -8.93
N SER A 201 10.10 1.51 -8.36
CA SER A 201 9.06 2.48 -8.71
C SER A 201 9.20 3.84 -7.99
N ALA A 202 10.13 3.93 -7.04
CA ALA A 202 10.47 5.16 -6.34
C ALA A 202 11.79 5.75 -6.87
N ALA A 203 11.88 7.07 -6.86
CA ALA A 203 13.10 7.83 -7.04
C ALA A 203 13.90 7.90 -5.73
N ASP A 204 15.15 8.40 -5.81
CA ASP A 204 16.06 8.45 -4.65
C ASP A 204 15.56 9.35 -3.51
N ASP A 205 14.72 10.35 -3.81
CA ASP A 205 14.09 11.23 -2.82
C ASP A 205 12.77 10.65 -2.25
N GLY A 206 12.37 9.46 -2.72
CA GLY A 206 11.18 8.73 -2.32
C GLY A 206 9.95 9.00 -3.18
N THR A 207 9.98 9.98 -4.09
CA THR A 207 8.85 10.28 -4.98
C THR A 207 8.60 9.14 -5.97
N PHE A 208 7.38 9.00 -6.47
CA PHE A 208 7.10 8.05 -7.53
C PHE A 208 7.77 8.50 -8.85
N ARG A 209 8.36 7.55 -9.57
CA ARG A 209 8.95 7.82 -10.89
C ARG A 209 7.92 8.35 -11.89
N PRO A 210 8.34 9.06 -12.94
CA PRO A 210 7.44 9.50 -14.01
C PRO A 210 6.73 8.33 -14.70
N ASP A 211 5.50 8.55 -15.17
CA ASP A 211 4.68 7.51 -15.82
C ASP A 211 5.39 6.78 -16.98
N ALA A 212 6.24 7.48 -17.74
CA ALA A 212 7.00 6.87 -18.83
C ALA A 212 7.99 5.81 -18.32
N GLU A 213 8.74 6.12 -17.26
CA GLU A 213 9.67 5.18 -16.62
C GLU A 213 8.92 4.03 -15.95
N LEU A 214 7.78 4.30 -15.32
CA LEU A 214 6.94 3.28 -14.71
C LEU A 214 6.35 2.32 -15.76
N ARG A 215 5.89 2.83 -16.91
CA ARG A 215 5.41 1.97 -18.01
C ARG A 215 6.51 1.09 -18.58
N GLU A 216 7.73 1.61 -18.68
CA GLU A 216 8.90 0.82 -19.11
C GLU A 216 9.23 -0.26 -18.07
N LEU A 217 9.27 0.10 -16.78
CA LEU A 217 9.54 -0.82 -15.67
C LEU A 217 8.54 -1.98 -15.61
N TYR A 218 7.27 -1.72 -15.91
CA TYR A 218 6.20 -2.71 -15.88
C TYR A 218 5.85 -3.27 -17.27
N ALA A 219 6.65 -3.01 -18.31
CA ALA A 219 6.31 -3.35 -19.69
C ALA A 219 5.97 -4.84 -19.90
N GLU A 220 6.68 -5.75 -19.21
CA GLU A 220 6.42 -7.20 -19.27
C GLU A 220 5.07 -7.59 -18.67
N VAL A 221 4.63 -6.89 -17.61
CA VAL A 221 3.34 -7.11 -16.95
C VAL A 221 2.20 -6.44 -17.73
N LEU A 222 2.48 -5.27 -18.31
CA LEU A 222 1.51 -4.46 -19.07
C LEU A 222 1.31 -4.94 -20.51
N SER A 223 2.26 -5.71 -21.05
CA SER A 223 2.18 -6.30 -22.38
C SER A 223 1.69 -7.74 -22.24
N PRO A 224 0.39 -8.03 -22.41
CA PRO A 224 -0.09 -9.39 -22.21
C PRO A 224 0.57 -10.35 -23.19
N ALA A 225 1.21 -11.40 -22.66
CA ALA A 225 1.67 -12.55 -23.44
C ALA A 225 0.49 -13.46 -23.86
N ALA A 226 -0.66 -13.35 -23.21
CA ALA A 226 -1.84 -14.18 -23.43
C ALA A 226 -3.09 -13.33 -23.74
N PRO A 227 -3.86 -13.64 -24.80
CA PRO A 227 -5.17 -13.03 -25.02
C PRO A 227 -6.14 -13.45 -23.91
N GLY A 228 -6.71 -12.49 -23.16
CA GLY A 228 -7.95 -12.72 -22.40
C GLY A 228 -8.01 -12.31 -20.93
N SER A 229 -6.93 -11.76 -20.34
CA SER A 229 -7.00 -11.21 -18.97
C SER A 229 -6.44 -9.79 -18.94
N ASP A 230 -7.31 -8.81 -18.65
CA ASP A 230 -6.96 -7.41 -18.37
C ASP A 230 -6.61 -7.23 -16.88
N GLU A 231 -6.30 -8.33 -16.18
CA GLU A 231 -6.10 -8.40 -14.73
C GLU A 231 -4.61 -8.54 -14.36
N VAL A 232 -4.22 -7.98 -13.22
CA VAL A 232 -2.89 -8.14 -12.62
C VAL A 232 -3.03 -8.40 -11.13
N ILE A 233 -2.30 -9.39 -10.61
CA ILE A 233 -2.23 -9.66 -9.17
C ILE A 233 -0.83 -9.31 -8.66
N ALA A 234 -0.73 -8.40 -7.70
CA ALA A 234 0.53 -8.05 -7.04
C ALA A 234 0.63 -8.69 -5.64
N TYR A 235 1.81 -9.17 -5.27
CA TYR A 235 2.07 -9.75 -3.95
C TYR A 235 3.52 -9.51 -3.46
N CYS A 236 3.72 -9.57 -2.15
CA CYS A 236 5.03 -9.45 -1.51
C CYS A 236 5.24 -10.55 -0.45
N ARG A 237 5.77 -10.25 0.75
CA ARG A 237 5.74 -11.18 1.90
C ARG A 237 4.44 -11.04 2.68
N ILE A 238 4.09 -9.80 2.98
CA ILE A 238 2.80 -9.32 3.48
C ILE A 238 2.35 -8.16 2.58
N GLY A 239 1.05 -7.87 2.57
CA GLY A 239 0.39 -7.05 1.53
C GLY A 239 0.78 -5.57 1.43
N GLU A 240 1.68 -5.05 2.27
CA GLU A 240 1.98 -3.62 2.35
C GLU A 240 2.80 -3.10 1.16
N ARG A 241 3.86 -3.82 0.76
CA ARG A 241 4.69 -3.42 -0.39
C ARG A 241 3.99 -3.68 -1.72
N SER A 242 3.17 -4.72 -1.78
CA SER A 242 2.34 -4.97 -2.95
C SER A 242 1.20 -3.95 -3.05
N ALA A 243 0.74 -3.34 -1.95
CA ALA A 243 -0.17 -2.19 -2.01
C ALA A 243 0.47 -0.96 -2.66
N HIS A 244 1.76 -0.70 -2.41
CA HIS A 244 2.50 0.36 -3.12
C HIS A 244 2.53 0.11 -4.64
N THR A 245 2.87 -1.11 -5.07
CA THR A 245 2.85 -1.45 -6.50
C THR A 245 1.43 -1.47 -7.08
N TRP A 246 0.43 -1.91 -6.32
CA TRP A 246 -0.98 -1.80 -6.69
C TRP A 246 -1.39 -0.35 -6.96
N PHE A 247 -0.96 0.60 -6.11
CA PHE A 247 -1.20 2.02 -6.30
C PHE A 247 -0.55 2.53 -7.60
N VAL A 248 0.70 2.14 -7.85
CA VAL A 248 1.39 2.49 -9.09
C VAL A 248 0.64 2.01 -10.34
N LEU A 249 0.29 0.72 -10.39
CA LEU A 249 -0.37 0.15 -11.56
C LEU A 249 -1.78 0.72 -11.76
N ARG A 250 -2.58 0.74 -10.70
CA ARG A 250 -4.01 1.11 -10.79
C ARG A 250 -4.23 2.61 -10.82
N GLU A 251 -3.63 3.33 -9.89
CA GLU A 251 -3.94 4.73 -9.63
C GLU A 251 -3.08 5.67 -10.48
N LEU A 252 -1.79 5.34 -10.72
CA LEU A 252 -0.90 6.16 -11.56
C LEU A 252 -0.95 5.76 -13.04
N LEU A 253 -0.80 4.46 -13.35
CA LEU A 253 -0.75 3.99 -14.74
C LEU A 253 -2.13 3.71 -15.34
N GLY A 254 -3.18 3.69 -14.52
CA GLY A 254 -4.56 3.52 -14.97
C GLY A 254 -4.91 2.10 -15.40
N VAL A 255 -4.20 1.08 -14.90
CA VAL A 255 -4.53 -0.33 -15.14
C VAL A 255 -5.83 -0.65 -14.39
N PRO A 256 -6.90 -1.08 -15.09
CA PRO A 256 -8.23 -1.12 -14.48
C PRO A 256 -8.40 -2.21 -13.42
N ASN A 257 -7.89 -3.43 -13.68
CA ASN A 257 -8.14 -4.60 -12.84
C ASN A 257 -6.85 -5.04 -12.15
N VAL A 258 -6.45 -4.33 -11.09
CA VAL A 258 -5.30 -4.71 -10.28
C VAL A 258 -5.76 -5.14 -8.90
N ARG A 259 -5.37 -6.34 -8.48
CA ARG A 259 -5.67 -6.88 -7.15
C ARG A 259 -4.41 -6.99 -6.31
N ASN A 260 -4.51 -6.58 -5.05
CA ASN A 260 -3.48 -6.83 -4.05
C ASN A 260 -3.77 -8.18 -3.37
N TYR A 261 -2.82 -9.12 -3.42
CA TYR A 261 -2.89 -10.35 -2.65
C TYR A 261 -2.20 -10.15 -1.30
N ASP A 262 -2.98 -9.79 -0.28
CA ASP A 262 -2.46 -9.39 1.03
C ASP A 262 -1.92 -10.56 1.87
N GLY A 263 -2.43 -11.78 1.66
CA GLY A 263 -1.87 -13.00 2.24
C GLY A 263 -0.42 -13.25 1.79
N SER A 264 -0.13 -12.89 0.53
CA SER A 264 1.22 -12.79 -0.03
C SER A 264 2.06 -14.06 0.20
N TRP A 265 3.39 -13.96 0.15
CA TRP A 265 4.27 -15.13 0.23
C TRP A 265 4.25 -15.81 1.60
N VAL A 266 3.95 -15.10 2.70
CA VAL A 266 3.86 -15.75 4.01
C VAL A 266 2.68 -16.72 4.07
N GLU A 267 1.53 -16.38 3.46
CA GLU A 267 0.44 -17.36 3.27
C GLU A 267 0.84 -18.39 2.21
N TYR A 268 1.12 -17.96 0.98
CA TYR A 268 1.32 -18.86 -0.16
C TYR A 268 2.45 -19.87 0.06
N GLY A 269 3.62 -19.40 0.48
CA GLY A 269 4.78 -20.22 0.81
C GLY A 269 4.60 -21.07 2.07
N SER A 270 3.42 -21.04 2.71
CA SER A 270 3.04 -21.92 3.82
C SER A 270 1.85 -22.83 3.49
N LEU A 271 1.27 -22.72 2.28
CA LEU A 271 0.18 -23.58 1.84
C LEU A 271 0.69 -24.98 1.52
N ILE A 272 0.02 -25.99 2.08
CA ILE A 272 0.34 -27.40 1.80
C ILE A 272 -0.05 -27.71 0.35
N GLY A 273 0.93 -28.11 -0.45
CA GLY A 273 0.72 -28.57 -1.83
C GLY A 273 0.50 -27.46 -2.86
N ALA A 274 0.68 -26.19 -2.50
CA ALA A 274 0.69 -25.11 -3.49
C ALA A 274 1.89 -25.25 -4.43
N PRO A 275 1.72 -24.99 -5.74
CA PRO A 275 2.82 -25.08 -6.70
C PRO A 275 3.81 -23.94 -6.49
N VAL A 276 5.11 -24.21 -6.60
CA VAL A 276 6.19 -23.23 -6.35
C VAL A 276 7.24 -23.36 -7.45
N GLU A 277 7.76 -22.22 -7.91
CA GLU A 277 8.89 -22.11 -8.84
C GLU A 277 10.09 -21.48 -8.12
N VAL A 278 11.31 -21.83 -8.55
CA VAL A 278 12.59 -21.39 -7.96
C VAL A 278 13.54 -21.00 -9.08
#